data_AF-A0A956BU65-F1
#
_entry.id   AF-A0A956BU65-F1
#
_cell.length_a   1.000
_cell.length_b   1.000
_cell.length_c   1.000
_cell.angle_alpha   90.00
_cell.angle_beta   90.00
_cell.angle_gamma   90.00
#
_symmetry.space_group_name_H-M   'P 1'
#
loop_
_entity.id
_entity.type
_entity.pdbx_description
1 polymer ?
#
loop_
_entity_poly.entity_id
_entity_poly.type
_entity_poly.pdbx_seq_one_letter_code
_entity_poly.pdbx_strand_id
1 'polypeptide(L)'
;MKDGPRGRPLDEAVAWLLGSGVDTCVDEEGRPLAEQASPLYDATARQEEKLTFGDARDATSLPCNLAALAQVHRAWPDLLGALSGLDATEEDSTGRALQRVSAGVRLAPLVALREGRPATVYEAALYKLSLGFGDVCAALLLEERVDADDPTPPVETLDALLDTGGWLIGRTQVCAGSRAQIRRAWRALALSAPQAAGVPPSPLVAALHATWFQEALGALLELEALAAAAAGAAREALLDGRGEPLHAGTASASAGLGGALFRAARAPLWVEALRAVPAAGAAHASLLYPSAKVPESLREFITSAAGAPSATRDAALVHAAREPAARLGRALALADQRPLTEAAFLRSCTPDASSGAPPRTA
;
A
#
# COMPACT_ATOMS: atom_id res chain seq x y z
N MET A 1 -18.97 13.23 4.59
CA MET A 1 -17.70 13.64 5.20
C MET A 1 -17.71 15.18 5.26
N LYS A 2 -18.05 15.79 6.41
CA LYS A 2 -18.26 17.25 6.50
C LYS A 2 -16.96 18.04 6.61
N ASP A 3 -15.88 17.42 7.06
CA ASP A 3 -14.55 17.99 7.05
C ASP A 3 -13.75 17.36 5.90
N GLY A 4 -13.70 18.07 4.76
CA GLY A 4 -12.83 17.68 3.66
C GLY A 4 -11.37 17.61 4.13
N PRO A 5 -10.53 16.76 3.51
CA PRO A 5 -9.16 16.56 3.98
C PRO A 5 -8.22 17.77 3.80
N ARG A 6 -8.69 18.84 3.13
CA ARG A 6 -7.96 20.11 3.06
C ARG A 6 -7.86 20.76 4.43
N GLY A 7 -6.64 21.04 4.86
CA GLY A 7 -6.36 21.68 6.15
C GLY A 7 -5.97 20.70 7.26
N ARG A 8 -5.83 19.41 6.97
CA ARG A 8 -5.27 18.45 7.93
C ARG A 8 -3.81 18.81 8.25
N PRO A 9 -3.41 18.81 9.53
CA PRO A 9 -2.01 18.83 9.93
C PRO A 9 -1.24 17.66 9.30
N LEU A 10 0.06 17.85 9.03
CA LEU A 10 0.93 16.82 8.48
C LEU A 10 0.83 15.48 9.24
N ASP A 11 0.85 15.55 10.58
CA ASP A 11 0.73 14.38 11.45
C ASP A 11 -0.56 13.58 11.22
N GLU A 12 -1.68 14.25 10.97
CA GLU A 12 -2.96 13.60 10.70
C GLU A 12 -3.00 13.01 9.29
N ALA A 13 -2.39 13.69 8.31
CA ALA A 13 -2.29 13.18 6.95
C ALA A 13 -1.40 11.91 6.90
N VAL A 14 -0.25 11.92 7.56
CA VAL A 14 0.64 10.75 7.67
C VAL A 14 -0.07 9.61 8.39
N ALA A 15 -0.70 9.89 9.53
CA ALA A 15 -1.44 8.86 10.27
C ALA A 15 -2.58 8.25 9.44
N TRP A 16 -3.30 9.07 8.67
CA TRP A 16 -4.38 8.63 7.79
C TRP A 16 -3.87 7.78 6.61
N LEU A 17 -2.74 8.16 6.00
CA LEU A 17 -2.14 7.43 4.87
C LEU A 17 -1.54 6.08 5.29
N LEU A 18 -0.85 6.05 6.43
CA LEU A 18 -0.23 4.83 6.94
C LEU A 18 -1.22 3.90 7.64
N GLY A 19 -2.29 4.46 8.22
CA GLY A 19 -3.33 3.71 8.92
C GLY A 19 -4.50 3.29 8.01
N SER A 20 -5.65 3.02 8.62
CA SER A 20 -6.88 2.65 7.91
C SER A 20 -7.62 3.82 7.27
N GLY A 21 -7.00 5.00 7.19
CA GLY A 21 -7.63 6.19 6.64
C GLY A 21 -7.97 6.01 5.16
N VAL A 22 -7.07 5.38 4.42
CA VAL A 22 -7.27 5.03 3.00
C VAL A 22 -8.57 4.25 2.77
N ASP A 23 -8.98 3.41 3.73
CA ASP A 23 -10.21 2.61 3.64
C ASP A 23 -11.49 3.46 3.69
N THR A 24 -11.39 4.70 4.15
CA THR A 24 -12.50 5.66 4.18
C THR A 24 -12.59 6.52 2.92
N CYS A 25 -11.64 6.36 2.00
CA CYS A 25 -11.67 7.06 0.72
C CYS A 25 -12.83 6.55 -0.15
N VAL A 26 -13.52 7.47 -0.82
CA VAL A 26 -14.67 7.18 -1.68
C VAL A 26 -14.47 7.77 -3.07
N ASP A 27 -15.16 7.18 -4.04
CA ASP A 27 -15.27 7.74 -5.39
C ASP A 27 -16.38 8.80 -5.50
N GLU A 28 -16.53 9.40 -6.69
CA GLU A 28 -17.53 10.42 -7.01
C GLU A 28 -18.98 9.97 -6.77
N GLU A 29 -19.25 8.67 -6.75
CA GLU A 29 -20.58 8.08 -6.45
C GLU A 29 -20.72 7.74 -4.95
N GLY A 30 -19.73 8.07 -4.13
CA GLY A 30 -19.71 7.79 -2.69
C GLY A 30 -19.39 6.33 -2.36
N ARG A 31 -18.94 5.53 -3.33
CA ARG A 31 -18.57 4.13 -3.10
C ARG A 31 -17.17 4.06 -2.49
N PRO A 32 -16.94 3.21 -1.47
CA PRO A 32 -15.61 3.08 -0.90
C PRO A 32 -14.62 2.46 -1.87
N LEU A 33 -13.37 2.93 -1.84
CA LEU A 33 -12.28 2.38 -2.64
C LEU A 33 -11.90 0.97 -2.19
N ALA A 34 -11.76 0.78 -0.88
CA ALA A 34 -11.29 -0.47 -0.27
C ALA A 34 -12.37 -1.55 -0.09
N GLU A 35 -13.54 -1.36 -0.70
CA GLU A 35 -14.68 -2.30 -0.65
C GLU A 35 -14.93 -2.83 0.78
N GLN A 36 -14.89 -4.15 0.98
CA GLN A 36 -15.13 -4.82 2.27
C GLN A 36 -14.17 -4.39 3.40
N ALA A 37 -13.05 -3.71 3.09
CA ALA A 37 -12.15 -3.11 4.08
C ALA A 37 -12.58 -1.74 4.58
N SER A 38 -13.55 -1.12 3.91
CA SER A 38 -14.15 0.14 4.31
C SER A 38 -15.27 -0.07 5.33
N PRO A 39 -15.32 0.75 6.40
CA PRO A 39 -16.50 0.80 7.28
C PRO A 39 -17.75 1.34 6.57
N LEU A 40 -17.62 1.92 5.37
CA LEU A 40 -18.73 2.45 4.58
C LEU A 40 -19.38 1.39 3.69
N TYR A 41 -18.79 0.21 3.56
CA TYR A 41 -19.20 -0.79 2.57
C TYR A 41 -20.65 -1.23 2.72
N ASP A 42 -21.08 -1.53 3.94
CA ASP A 42 -22.44 -2.01 4.20
C ASP A 42 -23.50 -0.91 4.04
N ALA A 43 -23.10 0.37 4.08
CA ALA A 43 -23.98 1.51 3.92
C ALA A 43 -24.18 1.92 2.44
N THR A 44 -23.37 1.39 1.52
CA THR A 44 -23.45 1.69 0.09
C THR A 44 -24.32 0.66 -0.63
N ALA A 45 -25.11 1.09 -1.63
CA ALA A 45 -25.86 0.17 -2.48
C ALA A 45 -24.90 -0.74 -3.26
N ARG A 46 -25.12 -2.05 -3.17
CA ARG A 46 -24.28 -3.10 -3.79
C ARG A 46 -25.07 -3.89 -4.81
N GLN A 47 -24.40 -4.26 -5.89
CA GLN A 47 -24.87 -5.26 -6.85
C GLN A 47 -23.84 -6.38 -6.86
N GLU A 48 -24.26 -7.51 -6.32
CA GLU A 48 -23.42 -8.67 -6.09
C GLU A 48 -24.01 -9.87 -6.82
N GLU A 49 -23.25 -10.47 -7.73
CA GLU A 49 -23.68 -11.65 -8.48
C GLU A 49 -22.61 -12.73 -8.46
N LYS A 50 -23.04 -13.99 -8.43
CA LYS A 50 -22.14 -15.12 -8.58
C LYS A 50 -21.71 -15.21 -10.05
N LEU A 51 -20.43 -15.01 -10.30
CA LEU A 51 -19.81 -15.16 -11.62
C LEU A 51 -18.96 -16.42 -11.67
N THR A 52 -18.83 -16.99 -12.87
CA THR A 52 -17.94 -18.13 -13.15
C THR A 52 -16.73 -17.62 -13.93
N PHE A 53 -15.53 -17.84 -13.40
CA PHE A 53 -14.26 -17.41 -13.98
C PHE A 53 -13.46 -18.56 -14.61
N GLY A 54 -13.84 -19.81 -14.34
CA GLY A 54 -13.09 -20.99 -14.76
C GLY A 54 -11.82 -21.22 -13.95
N ASP A 55 -11.79 -20.77 -12.70
CA ASP A 55 -10.65 -20.92 -11.79
C ASP A 55 -11.11 -21.18 -10.34
N ALA A 56 -10.17 -21.15 -9.39
CA ALA A 56 -10.41 -21.50 -7.99
C ALA A 56 -11.59 -20.73 -7.35
N ARG A 57 -11.94 -19.55 -7.86
CA ARG A 57 -13.07 -18.75 -7.37
C ARG A 57 -14.42 -19.46 -7.50
N ASP A 58 -14.59 -20.27 -8.54
CA ASP A 58 -15.88 -20.91 -8.83
C ASP A 58 -16.33 -21.85 -7.72
N ALA A 59 -15.37 -22.49 -7.04
CA ALA A 59 -15.62 -23.38 -5.91
C ALA A 59 -16.13 -22.63 -4.66
N THR A 60 -15.75 -21.36 -4.49
CA THR A 60 -16.07 -20.60 -3.28
C THR A 60 -17.52 -20.11 -3.23
N SER A 61 -18.15 -19.97 -4.39
CA SER A 61 -19.48 -19.36 -4.53
C SER A 61 -19.61 -17.95 -3.96
N LEU A 62 -18.49 -17.25 -3.71
CA LEU A 62 -18.51 -15.86 -3.27
C LEU A 62 -18.99 -14.95 -4.41
N PRO A 63 -19.85 -13.96 -4.12
CA PRO A 63 -20.34 -13.06 -5.15
C PRO A 63 -19.26 -12.05 -5.55
N CYS A 64 -19.33 -11.61 -6.81
CA CYS A 64 -18.53 -10.52 -7.35
C CYS A 64 -19.31 -9.21 -7.26
N ASN A 65 -18.65 -8.14 -6.79
CA ASN A 65 -19.19 -6.79 -6.82
C ASN A 65 -19.21 -6.27 -8.27
N LEU A 66 -20.38 -6.32 -8.91
CA LEU A 66 -20.56 -5.94 -10.31
C LEU A 66 -20.26 -4.47 -10.57
N ALA A 67 -20.50 -3.59 -9.61
CA ALA A 67 -20.20 -2.18 -9.75
C ALA A 67 -18.68 -1.96 -9.86
N ALA A 68 -17.90 -2.60 -8.99
CA ALA A 68 -16.43 -2.55 -9.04
C ALA A 68 -15.89 -3.12 -10.37
N LEU A 69 -16.44 -4.26 -10.80
CA LEU A 69 -16.05 -4.88 -12.08
C LEU A 69 -16.38 -3.97 -13.27
N ALA A 70 -17.56 -3.32 -13.27
CA ALA A 70 -17.96 -2.39 -14.32
C ALA A 70 -17.05 -1.15 -14.38
N GLN A 71 -16.61 -0.62 -13.24
CA GLN A 71 -15.63 0.48 -13.20
C GLN A 71 -14.31 0.08 -13.89
N VAL A 72 -13.78 -1.09 -13.53
CA VAL A 72 -12.53 -1.62 -14.13
C VAL A 72 -12.70 -1.87 -15.63
N HIS A 73 -13.82 -2.46 -16.06
CA HIS A 73 -14.10 -2.71 -17.47
C HIS A 73 -14.19 -1.43 -18.30
N ARG A 74 -14.90 -0.42 -17.79
CA ARG A 74 -15.09 0.86 -18.48
C ARG A 74 -13.76 1.60 -18.69
N ALA A 75 -12.85 1.52 -17.72
CA ALA A 75 -11.57 2.22 -17.75
C ALA A 75 -10.43 1.38 -18.35
N TRP A 76 -10.69 0.14 -18.79
CA TRP A 76 -9.65 -0.86 -19.02
C TRP A 76 -8.45 -0.43 -19.89
N PRO A 77 -8.65 0.21 -21.08
CA PRO A 77 -7.51 0.67 -21.88
C PRO A 77 -6.65 1.72 -21.17
N ASP A 78 -7.27 2.66 -20.47
CA ASP A 78 -6.57 3.71 -19.72
C ASP A 78 -5.82 3.14 -18.52
N LEU A 79 -6.38 2.13 -17.85
CA LEU A 79 -5.72 1.43 -16.75
C LEU A 79 -4.45 0.74 -17.23
N LEU A 80 -4.52 0.00 -18.34
CA LEU A 80 -3.32 -0.66 -18.89
C LEU A 80 -2.26 0.36 -19.32
N GLY A 81 -2.68 1.45 -19.97
CA GLY A 81 -1.78 2.55 -20.34
C GLY A 81 -1.12 3.23 -19.14
N ALA A 82 -1.87 3.42 -18.04
CA ALA A 82 -1.36 3.95 -16.78
C ALA A 82 -0.32 3.02 -16.14
N LEU A 83 -0.61 1.71 -16.07
CA LEU A 83 0.31 0.72 -15.50
C LEU A 83 1.61 0.60 -16.30
N SER A 84 1.55 0.58 -17.64
CA SER A 84 2.75 0.43 -18.48
C SER A 84 3.50 1.74 -18.75
N GLY A 85 2.85 2.88 -18.54
CA GLY A 85 3.38 4.19 -18.88
C GLY A 85 4.25 4.81 -17.80
N LEU A 86 3.95 4.55 -16.52
CA LEU A 86 4.75 5.08 -15.41
C LEU A 86 6.15 4.45 -15.44
N ASP A 87 7.20 5.28 -15.36
CA ASP A 87 8.60 4.85 -15.40
C ASP A 87 8.95 4.01 -16.64
N ALA A 88 8.29 4.26 -17.77
CA ALA A 88 8.48 3.49 -19.01
C ALA A 88 9.90 3.58 -19.60
N THR A 89 10.69 4.58 -19.18
CA THR A 89 12.09 4.76 -19.59
C THR A 89 13.08 4.01 -18.70
N GLU A 90 12.65 3.47 -17.56
CA GLU A 90 13.51 2.69 -16.68
C GLU A 90 13.63 1.24 -17.17
N GLU A 91 14.63 0.50 -16.70
CA GLU A 91 14.78 -0.92 -17.01
C GLU A 91 13.66 -1.77 -16.37
N ASP A 92 13.30 -2.88 -17.02
CA ASP A 92 12.28 -3.79 -16.54
C ASP A 92 12.76 -4.54 -15.30
N SER A 93 12.19 -4.24 -14.12
CA SER A 93 12.53 -4.92 -12.87
C SER A 93 11.32 -5.13 -11.96
N THR A 94 11.43 -6.08 -11.03
CA THR A 94 10.39 -6.36 -10.01
C THR A 94 10.15 -5.15 -9.11
N GLY A 95 11.20 -4.41 -8.76
CA GLY A 95 11.08 -3.16 -8.01
C GLY A 95 10.27 -2.10 -8.76
N ARG A 96 10.45 -1.97 -10.08
CA ARG A 96 9.64 -1.07 -10.91
C ARG A 96 8.18 -1.51 -10.98
N ALA A 97 7.91 -2.81 -11.09
CA ALA A 97 6.54 -3.33 -11.04
C ALA A 97 5.86 -2.98 -9.70
N LEU A 98 6.56 -3.16 -8.56
CA LEU A 98 6.06 -2.74 -7.25
C LEU A 98 5.80 -1.22 -7.19
N GLN A 99 6.69 -0.40 -7.74
CA GLN A 99 6.51 1.06 -7.80
C GLN A 99 5.25 1.45 -8.56
N ARG A 100 5.01 0.83 -9.72
CA ARG A 100 3.80 1.04 -10.55
C ARG A 100 2.52 0.64 -9.82
N VAL A 101 2.54 -0.53 -9.18
CA VAL A 101 1.43 -1.00 -8.35
C VAL A 101 1.16 -0.03 -7.20
N SER A 102 2.21 0.41 -6.51
CA SER A 102 2.13 1.35 -5.41
C SER A 102 1.52 2.67 -5.87
N ALA A 103 1.96 3.21 -7.01
CA ALA A 103 1.38 4.41 -7.59
C ALA A 103 -0.14 4.27 -7.82
N GLY A 104 -0.58 3.12 -8.35
CA GLY A 104 -2.00 2.84 -8.58
C GLY A 104 -2.84 2.81 -7.31
N VAL A 105 -2.33 2.21 -6.23
CA VAL A 105 -3.02 2.15 -4.93
C VAL A 105 -3.00 3.51 -4.20
N ARG A 106 -1.98 4.36 -4.44
CA ARG A 106 -1.83 5.63 -3.71
C ARG A 106 -2.38 6.85 -4.45
N LEU A 107 -2.66 6.77 -5.75
CA LEU A 107 -3.16 7.91 -6.53
C LEU A 107 -4.43 8.52 -5.94
N ALA A 108 -5.49 7.72 -5.79
CA ALA A 108 -6.77 8.22 -5.30
C ALA A 108 -6.69 8.81 -3.88
N PRO A 109 -6.06 8.15 -2.88
CA PRO A 109 -5.88 8.73 -1.55
C PRO A 109 -5.08 10.04 -1.53
N LEU A 110 -3.98 10.12 -2.30
CA LEU A 110 -3.13 11.32 -2.34
C LEU A 110 -3.85 12.50 -3.02
N VAL A 111 -4.57 12.23 -4.11
CA VAL A 111 -5.45 13.20 -4.75
C VAL A 111 -6.52 13.69 -3.78
N ALA A 112 -7.16 12.78 -3.05
CA ALA A 112 -8.19 13.16 -2.08
C ALA A 112 -7.64 14.12 -1.03
N LEU A 113 -6.46 13.84 -0.47
CA LEU A 113 -5.81 14.72 0.51
C LEU A 113 -5.43 16.09 -0.06
N ARG A 114 -4.75 16.10 -1.21
CA ARG A 114 -4.26 17.34 -1.83
C ARG A 114 -5.40 18.22 -2.33
N GLU A 115 -6.35 17.62 -3.03
CA GLU A 115 -7.38 18.34 -3.77
C GLU A 115 -8.70 18.46 -3.00
N GLY A 116 -8.91 17.70 -1.93
CA GLY A 116 -10.13 17.77 -1.13
C GLY A 116 -11.37 17.23 -1.85
N ARG A 117 -11.19 16.39 -2.87
CA ARG A 117 -12.27 15.82 -3.69
C ARG A 117 -12.30 14.29 -3.60
N PRO A 118 -13.45 13.65 -3.88
CA PRO A 118 -13.50 12.20 -4.07
C PRO A 118 -12.66 11.77 -5.28
N ALA A 119 -12.35 10.47 -5.32
CA ALA A 119 -11.64 9.86 -6.43
C ALA A 119 -12.55 9.79 -7.67
N THR A 120 -11.99 10.08 -8.85
CA THR A 120 -12.69 9.82 -10.11
C THR A 120 -12.90 8.33 -10.33
N VAL A 121 -13.81 7.97 -11.22
CA VAL A 121 -14.00 6.56 -11.61
C VAL A 121 -12.70 5.88 -12.09
N TYR A 122 -11.81 6.62 -12.76
CA TYR A 122 -10.54 6.10 -13.28
C TYR A 122 -9.51 5.88 -12.16
N GLU A 123 -9.39 6.83 -11.23
CA GLU A 123 -8.52 6.72 -10.06
C GLU A 123 -8.99 5.57 -9.16
N ALA A 124 -10.31 5.44 -8.96
CA ALA A 124 -10.91 4.34 -8.19
C ALA A 124 -10.73 2.98 -8.86
N ALA A 125 -10.86 2.90 -10.20
CA ALA A 125 -10.64 1.67 -10.94
C ALA A 125 -9.15 1.25 -10.92
N LEU A 126 -8.22 2.22 -11.00
CA LEU A 126 -6.78 1.95 -10.86
C LEU A 126 -6.44 1.43 -9.47
N TYR A 127 -6.98 2.07 -8.41
CA TYR A 127 -6.82 1.59 -7.03
C TYR A 127 -7.22 0.11 -6.91
N LYS A 128 -8.44 -0.24 -7.37
CA LYS A 128 -8.97 -1.60 -7.25
C LYS A 128 -8.17 -2.61 -8.07
N LEU A 129 -7.71 -2.22 -9.26
CA LEU A 129 -6.88 -3.08 -10.10
C LEU A 129 -5.52 -3.34 -9.45
N SER A 130 -4.91 -2.32 -8.85
CA SER A 130 -3.55 -2.40 -8.30
C SER A 130 -3.49 -3.03 -6.91
N LEU A 131 -4.55 -2.93 -6.10
CA LEU A 131 -4.52 -3.32 -4.68
C LEU A 131 -3.94 -4.71 -4.45
N GLY A 132 -4.53 -5.74 -5.06
CA GLY A 132 -4.08 -7.10 -4.80
C GLY A 132 -2.82 -7.51 -5.57
N PHE A 133 -2.38 -6.76 -6.60
CA PHE A 133 -1.01 -6.90 -7.12
C PHE A 133 0.03 -6.41 -6.11
N GLY A 134 -0.35 -5.50 -5.19
CA GLY A 134 0.54 -5.00 -4.15
C GLY A 134 1.01 -6.12 -3.24
N ASP A 135 0.08 -6.98 -2.82
CA ASP A 135 0.38 -8.14 -1.98
C ASP A 135 1.24 -9.16 -2.73
N VAL A 136 0.94 -9.43 -4.01
CA VAL A 136 1.74 -10.34 -4.85
C VAL A 136 3.18 -9.85 -5.03
N CYS A 137 3.37 -8.57 -5.37
CA CYS A 137 4.70 -7.98 -5.50
C CYS A 137 5.47 -7.99 -4.18
N ALA A 138 4.80 -7.72 -3.07
CA ALA A 138 5.44 -7.75 -1.76
C ALA A 138 5.84 -9.18 -1.35
N ALA A 139 4.99 -10.18 -1.62
CA ALA A 139 5.32 -11.59 -1.38
C ALA A 139 6.52 -12.05 -2.24
N LEU A 140 6.57 -11.67 -3.52
CA LEU A 140 7.71 -11.95 -4.40
C LEU A 140 9.04 -11.42 -3.84
N LEU A 141 9.05 -10.18 -3.36
CA LEU A 141 10.27 -9.51 -2.87
C LEU A 141 10.65 -9.95 -1.45
N LEU A 142 9.67 -10.16 -0.57
CA LEU A 142 9.91 -10.43 0.85
C LEU A 142 9.95 -11.93 1.19
N GLU A 143 9.06 -12.74 0.61
CA GLU A 143 8.94 -14.18 0.90
C GLU A 143 9.80 -15.01 -0.04
N GLU A 144 9.57 -14.86 -1.35
CA GLU A 144 10.30 -15.61 -2.39
C GLU A 144 11.70 -15.04 -2.65
N ARG A 145 11.99 -13.85 -2.11
CA ARG A 145 13.30 -13.17 -2.16
C ARG A 145 13.83 -12.99 -3.59
N VAL A 146 12.93 -12.67 -4.52
CA VAL A 146 13.33 -12.13 -5.82
C VAL A 146 14.02 -10.78 -5.59
N ASP A 147 15.13 -10.52 -6.28
CA ASP A 147 15.78 -9.21 -6.16
C ASP A 147 14.91 -8.13 -6.81
N ALA A 148 14.82 -6.96 -6.20
CA ALA A 148 14.11 -5.83 -6.79
C ALA A 148 14.74 -5.36 -8.10
N ASP A 149 16.04 -5.63 -8.28
CA ASP A 149 16.79 -5.38 -9.51
C ASP A 149 16.58 -6.48 -10.57
N ASP A 150 16.06 -7.65 -10.19
CA ASP A 150 15.79 -8.74 -11.15
C ASP A 150 14.61 -8.38 -12.07
N PRO A 151 14.60 -8.90 -13.33
CA PRO A 151 13.46 -8.78 -14.21
C PRO A 151 12.17 -9.28 -13.56
N THR A 152 11.05 -8.59 -13.85
CA THR A 152 9.74 -9.03 -13.35
C THR A 152 9.44 -10.46 -13.81
N PRO A 153 8.98 -11.35 -12.91
CA PRO A 153 8.68 -12.74 -13.28
C PRO A 153 7.71 -12.85 -14.46
N PRO A 154 7.87 -13.88 -15.30
CA PRO A 154 6.96 -14.11 -16.41
C PRO A 154 5.56 -14.48 -15.90
N VAL A 155 4.57 -14.42 -16.78
CA VAL A 155 3.15 -14.58 -16.40
C VAL A 155 2.84 -15.98 -15.86
N GLU A 156 3.61 -16.99 -16.26
CA GLU A 156 3.51 -18.36 -15.80
C GLU A 156 3.87 -18.47 -14.31
N THR A 157 4.87 -17.71 -13.86
CA THR A 157 5.23 -17.62 -12.43
C THR A 157 4.11 -16.95 -11.65
N LEU A 158 3.52 -15.88 -12.17
CA LEU A 158 2.33 -15.27 -11.56
C LEU A 158 1.21 -16.30 -11.43
N ASP A 159 0.87 -17.02 -12.49
CA ASP A 159 -0.20 -18.01 -12.45
C ASP A 159 0.02 -19.07 -11.38
N ALA A 160 1.24 -19.59 -11.27
CA ALA A 160 1.60 -20.55 -10.23
C ALA A 160 1.40 -19.97 -8.83
N LEU A 161 1.85 -18.73 -8.60
CA LEU A 161 1.66 -18.04 -7.32
C LEU A 161 0.17 -17.86 -6.99
N LEU A 162 -0.64 -17.43 -7.96
CA LEU A 162 -2.09 -17.23 -7.77
C LEU A 162 -2.78 -18.53 -7.35
N ASP A 163 -2.38 -19.66 -7.93
CA ASP A 163 -2.97 -20.97 -7.64
C ASP A 163 -2.50 -21.53 -6.29
N THR A 164 -1.23 -21.35 -5.91
CA THR A 164 -0.69 -21.88 -4.65
C THR A 164 -1.01 -21.02 -3.44
N GLY A 165 -1.02 -19.69 -3.59
CA GLY A 165 -1.18 -18.75 -2.50
C GLY A 165 -2.62 -18.31 -2.23
N GLY A 166 -3.60 -18.84 -2.98
CA GLY A 166 -5.01 -18.51 -2.77
C GLY A 166 -5.38 -17.06 -3.14
N TRP A 167 -4.52 -16.35 -3.86
CA TRP A 167 -4.65 -14.92 -4.20
C TRP A 167 -5.81 -14.59 -5.16
N LEU A 168 -6.58 -15.59 -5.58
CA LEU A 168 -7.80 -15.37 -6.36
C LEU A 168 -9.04 -15.25 -5.46
N ILE A 169 -8.93 -15.55 -4.17
CA ILE A 169 -10.07 -15.69 -3.25
C ILE A 169 -9.82 -14.85 -1.99
N GLY A 170 -10.89 -14.26 -1.48
CA GLY A 170 -10.89 -13.65 -0.16
C GLY A 170 -10.23 -12.27 -0.13
N ARG A 171 -9.63 -11.94 1.02
CA ARG A 171 -9.25 -10.56 1.36
C ARG A 171 -8.02 -10.04 0.61
N THR A 172 -7.24 -10.94 0.04
CA THR A 172 -6.03 -10.67 -0.73
C THR A 172 -6.25 -10.92 -2.22
N GLN A 173 -7.53 -10.93 -2.66
CA GLN A 173 -7.85 -11.16 -4.06
C GLN A 173 -7.16 -10.13 -4.96
N VAL A 174 -6.36 -10.61 -5.92
CA VAL A 174 -5.56 -9.74 -6.82
C VAL A 174 -6.42 -8.76 -7.59
N CYS A 175 -7.50 -9.24 -8.18
CA CYS A 175 -8.43 -8.46 -8.98
C CYS A 175 -9.76 -9.21 -9.15
N ALA A 176 -10.86 -8.46 -9.28
CA ALA A 176 -12.18 -9.01 -9.59
C ALA A 176 -12.32 -9.51 -11.06
N GLY A 177 -11.35 -9.19 -11.93
CA GLY A 177 -11.37 -9.56 -13.34
C GLY A 177 -11.09 -11.04 -13.62
N SER A 178 -11.32 -11.45 -14.86
CA SER A 178 -10.95 -12.77 -15.38
C SER A 178 -9.43 -13.00 -15.34
N ARG A 179 -9.00 -14.26 -15.38
CA ARG A 179 -7.57 -14.60 -15.44
C ARG A 179 -6.86 -13.96 -16.63
N ALA A 180 -7.53 -13.85 -17.78
CA ALA A 180 -6.99 -13.15 -18.94
C ALA A 180 -6.73 -11.65 -18.67
N GLN A 181 -7.59 -10.99 -17.89
CA GLN A 181 -7.39 -9.60 -17.50
C GLN A 181 -6.25 -9.46 -16.50
N ILE A 182 -6.16 -10.35 -15.50
CA ILE A 182 -5.05 -10.39 -14.54
C ILE A 182 -3.72 -10.52 -15.28
N ARG A 183 -3.60 -11.48 -16.20
CA ARG A 183 -2.40 -11.69 -17.03
C ARG A 183 -2.05 -10.45 -17.86
N ARG A 184 -3.04 -9.74 -18.40
CA ARG A 184 -2.82 -8.50 -19.17
C ARG A 184 -2.35 -7.34 -18.29
N ALA A 185 -2.92 -7.18 -17.10
CA ALA A 185 -2.47 -6.18 -16.14
C ALA A 185 -1.04 -6.47 -15.66
N TRP A 186 -0.71 -7.74 -15.38
CA TRP A 186 0.66 -8.13 -15.05
C TRP A 186 1.67 -7.79 -16.14
N ARG A 187 1.35 -8.09 -17.40
CA ARG A 187 2.21 -7.70 -18.53
C ARG A 187 2.38 -6.19 -18.64
N ALA A 188 1.32 -5.42 -18.38
CA ALA A 188 1.42 -3.96 -18.37
C ALA A 188 2.29 -3.44 -17.20
N LEU A 189 2.26 -4.10 -16.05
CA LEU A 189 3.17 -3.79 -14.94
C LEU A 189 4.63 -4.15 -15.26
N ALA A 190 4.84 -5.33 -15.82
CA ALA A 190 6.16 -5.89 -16.09
C ALA A 190 6.87 -5.18 -17.25
N LEU A 191 6.15 -4.87 -18.34
CA LEU A 191 6.72 -4.40 -19.59
C LEU A 191 6.40 -2.92 -19.82
N SER A 192 7.35 -2.20 -20.38
CA SER A 192 7.11 -0.84 -20.88
C SER A 192 6.40 -0.90 -22.23
N ALA A 193 5.34 -0.12 -22.37
CA ALA A 193 4.70 0.10 -23.67
C ALA A 193 5.16 1.46 -24.21
N PRO A 194 5.70 1.54 -25.44
CA PRO A 194 6.01 2.82 -26.05
C PRO A 194 4.73 3.65 -26.11
N GLN A 195 4.78 4.87 -25.56
CA GLN A 195 3.66 5.80 -25.72
C GLN A 195 3.56 6.16 -27.21
N ALA A 196 2.36 6.02 -27.78
CA ALA A 196 2.12 6.36 -29.17
C ALA A 196 2.43 7.85 -29.40
N ALA A 197 3.40 8.13 -30.28
CA ALA A 197 3.81 9.50 -30.58
C ALA A 197 2.62 10.33 -31.06
N GLY A 198 2.44 11.52 -30.47
CA GLY A 198 1.38 12.46 -30.85
C GLY A 198 0.01 12.20 -30.20
N VAL A 199 -0.14 11.15 -29.39
CA VAL A 199 -1.36 10.94 -28.59
C VAL A 199 -1.16 11.59 -27.21
N PRO A 200 -2.00 12.56 -26.81
CA PRO A 200 -1.90 13.14 -25.48
C PRO A 200 -2.13 12.06 -24.41
N PRO A 201 -1.40 12.08 -23.29
CA PRO A 201 -1.65 11.15 -22.19
C PRO A 201 -3.08 11.31 -21.68
N SER A 202 -3.71 10.19 -21.30
CA SER A 202 -5.01 10.25 -20.63
C SER A 202 -4.87 11.04 -19.31
N PRO A 203 -5.96 11.63 -18.78
CA PRO A 203 -5.91 12.36 -17.51
C PRO A 203 -5.32 11.52 -16.36
N LEU A 204 -5.59 10.20 -16.36
CA LEU A 204 -5.05 9.26 -15.39
C LEU A 204 -3.51 9.15 -15.50
N VAL A 205 -2.99 8.97 -16.72
CA VAL A 205 -1.55 8.94 -16.98
C VAL A 205 -0.91 10.29 -16.62
N ALA A 206 -1.54 11.40 -16.98
CA ALA A 206 -1.04 12.73 -16.64
C ALA A 206 -0.97 12.97 -15.12
N ALA A 207 -1.96 12.48 -14.36
CA ALA A 207 -1.95 12.55 -12.90
C ALA A 207 -0.81 11.75 -12.29
N LEU A 208 -0.56 10.53 -12.80
CA LEU A 208 0.59 9.72 -12.39
C LEU A 208 1.93 10.37 -12.71
N HIS A 209 2.05 11.17 -13.77
CA HIS A 209 3.31 11.86 -14.10
C HIS A 209 3.44 13.24 -13.46
N ALA A 210 2.44 13.69 -12.70
CA ALA A 210 2.52 14.99 -12.06
C ALA A 210 3.65 15.02 -11.02
N THR A 211 4.51 16.05 -11.08
CA THR A 211 5.68 16.17 -10.19
C THR A 211 5.30 16.08 -8.72
N TRP A 212 4.22 16.76 -8.31
CA TRP A 212 3.73 16.71 -6.94
C TRP A 212 3.35 15.29 -6.52
N PHE A 213 2.79 14.49 -7.43
CA PHE A 213 2.35 13.13 -7.13
C PHE A 213 3.55 12.21 -6.99
N GLN A 214 4.54 12.32 -7.88
CA GLN A 214 5.78 11.55 -7.79
C GLN A 214 6.56 11.85 -6.51
N GLU A 215 6.66 13.12 -6.12
CA GLU A 215 7.27 13.52 -4.85
C GLU A 215 6.49 12.96 -3.64
N ALA A 216 5.15 13.06 -3.66
CA ALA A 216 4.30 12.54 -2.59
C ALA A 216 4.39 11.00 -2.49
N LEU A 217 4.39 10.30 -3.63
CA LEU A 217 4.50 8.85 -3.70
C LEU A 217 5.85 8.40 -3.13
N GLY A 218 6.96 8.95 -3.62
CA GLY A 218 8.31 8.59 -3.14
C GLY A 218 8.46 8.82 -1.62
N ALA A 219 7.97 9.96 -1.12
CA ALA A 219 7.97 10.27 0.30
C ALA A 219 7.10 9.31 1.13
N LEU A 220 5.92 8.95 0.65
CA LEU A 220 5.03 8.01 1.34
C LEU A 220 5.61 6.60 1.37
N LEU A 221 6.18 6.11 0.28
CA LEU A 221 6.81 4.78 0.24
C LEU A 221 7.99 4.71 1.19
N GLU A 222 8.79 5.76 1.29
CA GLU A 222 9.88 5.84 2.28
C GLU A 222 9.36 5.76 3.72
N LEU A 223 8.25 6.44 4.04
CA LEU A 223 7.60 6.34 5.35
C LEU A 223 7.04 4.93 5.62
N GLU A 224 6.44 4.27 4.62
CA GLU A 224 5.98 2.88 4.73
C GLU A 224 7.15 1.92 4.97
N ALA A 225 8.28 2.13 4.28
CA ALA A 225 9.50 1.34 4.46
C ALA A 225 10.09 1.50 5.86
N LEU A 226 10.15 2.73 6.37
CA LEU A 226 10.60 3.03 7.73
C LEU A 226 9.70 2.35 8.77
N ALA A 227 8.38 2.39 8.57
CA ALA A 227 7.43 1.69 9.43
C ALA A 227 7.62 0.16 9.39
N ALA A 228 7.82 -0.42 8.21
CA ALA A 228 8.12 -1.84 8.04
C ALA A 228 9.44 -2.23 8.72
N ALA A 229 10.52 -1.45 8.51
CA ALA A 229 11.81 -1.68 9.14
C ALA A 229 11.72 -1.62 10.66
N ALA A 230 10.96 -0.66 11.21
CA ALA A 230 10.77 -0.53 12.66
C ALA A 230 9.99 -1.71 13.25
N ALA A 231 8.97 -2.20 12.55
CA ALA A 231 8.25 -3.42 12.93
C ALA A 231 9.17 -4.65 12.88
N GLY A 232 10.00 -4.77 11.84
CA GLY A 232 11.01 -5.82 11.71
C GLY A 232 12.04 -5.80 12.83
N ALA A 233 12.58 -4.62 13.18
CA ALA A 233 13.52 -4.47 14.29
C ALA A 233 12.87 -4.86 15.63
N ALA A 234 11.62 -4.46 15.86
CA ALA A 234 10.89 -4.82 17.07
C ALA A 234 10.71 -6.33 17.20
N ARG A 235 10.39 -7.01 16.10
CA ARG A 235 10.31 -8.47 16.03
C ARG A 235 11.64 -9.14 16.35
N GLU A 236 12.75 -8.71 15.74
CA GLU A 236 14.09 -9.27 16.01
C GLU A 236 14.43 -9.18 17.50
N ALA A 237 14.18 -8.02 18.12
CA ALA A 237 14.40 -7.87 19.56
C ALA A 237 13.53 -8.80 20.41
N LEU A 238 12.27 -9.05 20.02
CA LEU A 238 11.40 -10.02 20.69
C LEU A 238 11.95 -11.45 20.58
N LEU A 239 12.44 -11.84 19.40
CA LEU A 239 13.03 -13.16 19.16
C LEU A 239 14.35 -13.35 19.93
N ASP A 240 15.14 -12.29 20.09
CA ASP A 240 16.38 -12.29 20.87
C ASP A 240 16.16 -12.25 22.40
N GLY A 241 14.91 -12.21 22.86
CA GLY A 241 14.58 -12.06 24.30
C GLY A 241 14.93 -10.69 24.88
N ARG A 242 15.20 -9.69 24.02
CA ARG A 242 15.48 -8.30 24.39
C ARG A 242 14.25 -7.40 24.38
N GLY A 243 13.17 -7.86 23.75
CA GLY A 243 11.89 -7.18 23.76
C GLY A 243 11.11 -7.48 25.04
N GLU A 244 10.29 -6.53 25.48
CA GLU A 244 9.39 -6.78 26.60
C GLU A 244 8.44 -7.96 26.26
N PRO A 245 8.37 -8.98 27.12
CA PRO A 245 7.51 -10.12 26.89
C PRO A 245 6.05 -9.69 26.81
N LEU A 246 5.35 -10.29 25.85
CA LEU A 246 3.95 -10.02 25.58
C LEU A 246 3.08 -10.56 26.72
N HIS A 247 2.62 -9.70 27.61
CA HIS A 247 1.44 -10.03 28.40
C HIS A 247 0.20 -9.91 27.50
N ALA A 248 -0.33 -11.06 27.09
CA ALA A 248 -1.55 -11.16 26.30
C ALA A 248 -2.70 -10.44 27.04
N GLY A 249 -3.15 -9.31 26.49
CA GLY A 249 -4.38 -8.64 26.96
C GLY A 249 -4.23 -7.18 27.36
N THR A 250 -3.01 -6.64 27.50
CA THR A 250 -2.82 -5.20 27.69
C THR A 250 -1.90 -4.67 26.61
N ALA A 251 -2.42 -3.78 25.75
CA ALA A 251 -1.60 -2.86 24.97
C ALA A 251 -0.88 -1.95 25.97
N SER A 252 0.19 -2.46 26.57
CA SER A 252 1.02 -1.68 27.47
C SER A 252 1.60 -0.54 26.65
N ALA A 253 1.44 0.70 27.15
CA ALA A 253 2.06 1.89 26.61
C ALA A 253 3.60 1.79 26.53
N SER A 254 4.21 0.76 27.11
CA SER A 254 5.65 0.47 27.08
C SER A 254 6.15 -0.19 25.78
N ALA A 255 5.26 -0.56 24.88
CA ALA A 255 5.55 -1.31 23.65
C ALA A 255 6.57 -0.70 22.67
N GLY A 256 6.86 0.60 22.78
CA GLY A 256 7.60 1.36 21.76
C GLY A 256 6.86 1.45 20.42
N LEU A 257 7.30 2.35 19.53
CA LEU A 257 6.67 2.57 18.22
C LEU A 257 6.73 1.31 17.35
N GLY A 258 7.91 0.71 17.22
CA GLY A 258 8.10 -0.48 16.38
C GLY A 258 7.25 -1.67 16.87
N GLY A 259 7.13 -1.83 18.19
CA GLY A 259 6.29 -2.87 18.78
C GLY A 259 4.79 -2.61 18.60
N ALA A 260 4.35 -1.35 18.63
CA ALA A 260 2.98 -0.97 18.29
C ALA A 260 2.67 -1.28 16.81
N LEU A 261 3.55 -0.85 15.90
CA LEU A 261 3.47 -1.13 14.46
C LEU A 261 3.43 -2.64 14.18
N PHE A 262 4.27 -3.43 14.85
CA PHE A 262 4.31 -4.88 14.67
C PHE A 262 3.07 -5.61 15.22
N ARG A 263 2.29 -5.00 16.12
CA ARG A 263 1.13 -5.65 16.77
C ARG A 263 -0.23 -5.04 16.44
N ALA A 264 -0.25 -3.90 15.75
CA ALA A 264 -1.48 -3.26 15.31
C ALA A 264 -2.37 -4.24 14.56
N ALA A 265 -3.66 -4.32 14.93
CA ALA A 265 -4.64 -5.18 14.26
C ALA A 265 -4.84 -4.82 12.78
N ARG A 266 -4.52 -3.57 12.41
CA ARG A 266 -4.35 -3.10 11.04
C ARG A 266 -3.03 -2.34 10.99
N ALA A 267 -2.08 -2.81 10.20
CA ALA A 267 -0.82 -2.11 9.97
C ALA A 267 -0.75 -1.55 8.54
N PRO A 268 0.20 -0.63 8.27
CA PRO A 268 0.52 -0.23 6.92
C PRO A 268 0.81 -1.44 6.02
N LEU A 269 0.54 -1.32 4.71
CA LEU A 269 0.61 -2.45 3.76
C LEU A 269 1.94 -3.21 3.85
N TRP A 270 3.07 -2.50 3.84
CA TRP A 270 4.40 -3.12 3.88
C TRP A 270 4.76 -3.71 5.25
N VAL A 271 4.13 -3.24 6.32
CA VAL A 271 4.25 -3.87 7.64
C VAL A 271 3.51 -5.20 7.65
N GLU A 272 2.30 -5.28 7.08
CA GLU A 272 1.56 -6.54 6.96
C GLU A 272 2.31 -7.56 6.09
N ALA A 273 2.83 -7.14 4.94
CA ALA A 273 3.63 -8.01 4.09
C ALA A 273 4.89 -8.53 4.82
N LEU A 274 5.57 -7.67 5.58
CA LEU A 274 6.74 -8.08 6.36
C LEU A 274 6.38 -9.08 7.48
N ARG A 275 5.23 -8.91 8.14
CA ARG A 275 4.74 -9.83 9.18
C ARG A 275 4.47 -11.24 8.64
N ALA A 276 4.01 -11.34 7.39
CA ALA A 276 3.75 -12.62 6.74
C ALA A 276 5.02 -13.47 6.57
N VAL A 277 6.21 -12.84 6.53
CA VAL A 277 7.49 -13.50 6.32
C VAL A 277 8.14 -13.90 7.65
N PRO A 278 8.25 -15.19 8.03
CA PRO A 278 8.67 -15.59 9.37
C PRO A 278 10.10 -15.16 9.78
N ALA A 279 10.99 -15.00 8.81
CA ALA A 279 12.39 -14.61 9.01
C ALA A 279 12.66 -13.12 8.76
N ALA A 280 11.63 -12.31 8.49
CA ALA A 280 11.86 -10.92 8.16
C ALA A 280 12.24 -10.07 9.38
N GLY A 281 13.26 -9.24 9.17
CA GLY A 281 13.84 -8.30 10.11
C GLY A 281 13.92 -6.89 9.53
N ALA A 282 14.59 -5.95 10.22
CA ALA A 282 14.61 -4.55 9.80
C ALA A 282 15.12 -4.35 8.37
N ALA A 283 16.18 -5.08 7.99
CA ALA A 283 16.79 -5.00 6.67
C ALA A 283 15.88 -5.46 5.52
N HIS A 284 14.84 -6.27 5.79
CA HIS A 284 13.98 -6.78 4.71
C HIS A 284 13.18 -5.66 4.03
N ALA A 285 12.92 -4.55 4.73
CA ALA A 285 12.25 -3.40 4.13
C ALA A 285 13.03 -2.78 2.95
N SER A 286 14.36 -2.94 2.89
CA SER A 286 15.14 -2.44 1.76
C SER A 286 14.97 -3.27 0.49
N LEU A 287 14.47 -4.52 0.59
CA LEU A 287 14.19 -5.39 -0.57
C LEU A 287 13.00 -4.87 -1.40
N LEU A 288 12.25 -3.90 -0.89
CA LEU A 288 11.15 -3.25 -1.62
C LEU A 288 11.64 -2.18 -2.60
N TYR A 289 12.96 -1.96 -2.68
CA TYR A 289 13.60 -1.00 -3.57
C TYR A 289 14.69 -1.69 -4.40
N PRO A 290 14.86 -1.27 -5.67
CA PRO A 290 16.11 -1.49 -6.40
C PRO A 290 17.32 -1.07 -5.54
N SER A 291 18.42 -1.80 -5.57
CA SER A 291 19.55 -1.60 -4.63
C SER A 291 20.09 -0.17 -4.67
N ALA A 292 20.16 0.43 -5.86
CA ALA A 292 20.60 1.81 -6.08
C ALA A 292 19.60 2.86 -5.57
N LYS A 293 18.32 2.49 -5.37
CA LYS A 293 17.22 3.39 -5.01
C LYS A 293 16.77 3.28 -3.55
N VAL A 294 17.41 2.44 -2.72
CA VAL A 294 17.12 2.37 -1.28
C VAL A 294 17.33 3.77 -0.65
N PRO A 295 16.33 4.36 0.01
CA PRO A 295 16.47 5.68 0.61
C PRO A 295 17.53 5.75 1.70
N GLU A 296 18.24 6.89 1.80
CA GLU A 296 19.28 7.11 2.81
C GLU A 296 18.74 7.01 4.24
N SER A 297 17.60 7.64 4.52
CA SER A 297 16.92 7.58 5.82
C SER A 297 16.62 6.14 6.27
N LEU A 298 16.26 5.26 5.33
CA LEU A 298 16.00 3.85 5.59
C LEU A 298 17.29 3.11 5.93
N ARG A 299 18.37 3.34 5.17
CA ARG A 299 19.70 2.76 5.46
C ARG A 299 20.21 3.20 6.83
N GLU A 300 20.11 4.48 7.14
CA GLU A 300 20.51 5.06 8.43
C GLU A 300 19.69 4.47 9.58
N PHE A 301 18.37 4.34 9.42
CA PHE A 301 17.51 3.73 10.41
C PHE A 301 17.87 2.26 10.66
N ILE A 302 18.00 1.44 9.62
CA ILE A 302 18.37 0.02 9.73
C ILE A 302 19.69 -0.13 10.50
N THR A 303 20.69 0.68 10.14
CA THR A 303 22.00 0.68 10.79
C THR A 303 21.91 1.07 12.27
N SER A 304 21.15 2.12 12.57
CA SER A 304 21.00 2.64 13.94
C SER A 304 20.14 1.73 14.81
N ALA A 305 19.19 1.00 14.22
CA ALA A 305 18.27 0.14 14.94
C ALA A 305 18.87 -1.21 15.32
N ALA A 306 19.92 -1.63 14.62
CA ALA A 306 20.60 -2.91 14.81
C ALA A 306 21.09 -3.07 16.26
N GLY A 307 20.36 -3.88 17.02
CA GLY A 307 20.67 -4.19 18.42
C GLY A 307 20.46 -3.06 19.42
N ALA A 308 19.88 -1.93 19.01
CA ALA A 308 19.62 -0.80 19.91
C ALA A 308 18.42 -1.06 20.86
N PRO A 309 18.40 -0.42 22.06
CA PRO A 309 17.23 -0.43 22.94
C PRO A 309 15.99 0.19 22.27
N SER A 310 14.78 -0.16 22.73
CA SER A 310 13.52 0.30 22.10
C SER A 310 13.44 1.83 21.99
N ALA A 311 13.71 2.56 23.07
CA ALA A 311 13.64 4.02 23.07
C ALA A 311 14.60 4.67 22.04
N THR A 312 15.79 4.09 21.86
CA THR A 312 16.76 4.56 20.86
C THR A 312 16.25 4.31 19.44
N ARG A 313 15.63 3.14 19.19
CA ARG A 313 15.02 2.82 17.89
C ARG A 313 13.86 3.74 17.56
N ASP A 314 13.00 4.00 18.54
CA ASP A 314 11.84 4.88 18.36
C ASP A 314 12.29 6.32 18.06
N ALA A 315 13.31 6.82 18.77
CA ALA A 315 13.92 8.11 18.46
C ALA A 315 14.56 8.15 17.06
N ALA A 316 15.25 7.07 16.65
CA ALA A 316 15.84 6.96 15.32
C ALA A 316 14.77 6.93 14.21
N LEU A 317 13.66 6.21 14.43
CA LEU A 317 12.53 6.19 13.49
C LEU A 317 11.95 7.59 13.30
N VAL A 318 11.64 8.28 14.40
CA VAL A 318 11.09 9.64 14.35
C VAL A 318 12.06 10.59 13.66
N HIS A 319 13.37 10.45 13.89
CA HIS A 319 14.39 11.25 13.21
C HIS A 319 14.41 11.00 11.70
N ALA A 320 14.55 9.73 11.29
CA ALA A 320 14.62 9.32 9.88
C ALA A 320 13.36 9.71 9.09
N ALA A 321 12.19 9.73 9.76
CA ALA A 321 10.92 10.07 9.14
C ALA A 321 10.69 11.58 8.91
N ARG A 322 11.50 12.47 9.50
CA ARG A 322 11.25 13.93 9.43
C ARG A 322 11.30 14.47 8.01
N GLU A 323 12.35 14.14 7.28
CA GLU A 323 12.56 14.64 5.92
C GLU A 323 11.48 14.11 4.96
N PRO A 324 11.19 12.79 4.88
CA PRO A 324 10.17 12.30 3.97
C PRO A 324 8.78 12.82 4.35
N ALA A 325 8.45 12.95 5.63
CA ALA A 325 7.21 13.59 6.05
C ALA A 325 7.12 15.06 5.60
N ALA A 326 8.20 15.82 5.71
CA ALA A 326 8.24 17.20 5.24
C ALA A 326 8.10 17.29 3.71
N ARG A 327 8.74 16.39 2.94
CA ARG A 327 8.53 16.28 1.49
C ARG A 327 7.07 16.00 1.15
N LEU A 328 6.47 15.01 1.82
CA LEU A 328 5.06 14.66 1.65
C LEU A 328 4.14 15.86 1.94
N GLY A 329 4.38 16.59 3.04
CA GLY A 329 3.61 17.78 3.40
C GLY A 329 3.68 18.89 2.35
N ARG A 330 4.87 19.14 1.78
CA ARG A 330 5.05 20.09 0.67
C ARG A 330 4.34 19.61 -0.60
N ALA A 331 4.54 18.35 -0.96
CA ALA A 331 3.95 17.73 -2.15
C ALA A 331 2.42 17.66 -2.10
N LEU A 332 1.81 17.60 -0.90
CA LEU A 332 0.37 17.64 -0.70
C LEU A 332 -0.19 19.06 -0.43
N ALA A 333 0.68 20.07 -0.39
CA ALA A 333 0.32 21.46 -0.06
C ALA A 333 -0.47 21.58 1.28
N LEU A 334 -0.05 20.82 2.31
CA LEU A 334 -0.67 20.88 3.63
C LEU A 334 -0.37 22.21 4.32
N ALA A 335 -1.38 22.79 4.97
CA ALA A 335 -1.32 24.12 5.57
C ALA A 335 -0.43 24.18 6.83
N ASP A 336 -0.27 23.06 7.53
CA ASP A 336 0.49 22.96 8.76
C ASP A 336 1.55 21.86 8.64
N GLN A 337 2.81 22.30 8.53
CA GLN A 337 4.00 21.45 8.37
C GLN A 337 4.77 21.29 9.70
N ARG A 338 4.05 21.29 10.84
CA ARG A 338 4.66 20.91 12.12
C ARG A 338 5.42 19.57 11.98
N PRO A 339 6.57 19.42 12.67
CA PRO A 339 7.36 18.21 12.58
C PRO A 339 6.59 16.97 13.00
N LEU A 340 6.84 15.86 12.31
CA LEU A 340 6.23 14.57 12.61
C LEU A 340 6.56 14.13 14.05
N THR A 341 5.52 13.80 14.82
CA THR A 341 5.65 13.37 16.21
C THR A 341 5.56 11.85 16.37
N GLU A 342 6.11 11.31 17.46
CA GLU A 342 5.90 9.91 17.87
C GLU A 342 4.40 9.56 17.96
N ALA A 343 3.61 10.47 18.53
CA ALA A 343 2.16 10.31 18.65
C ALA A 343 1.47 10.14 17.29
N ALA A 344 2.01 10.72 16.21
CA ALA A 344 1.46 10.55 14.87
C ALA A 344 1.64 9.13 14.33
N PHE A 345 2.81 8.53 14.53
CA PHE A 345 3.04 7.11 14.23
C PHE A 345 2.18 6.20 15.09
N LEU A 346 2.01 6.50 16.37
CA LEU A 346 1.11 5.70 17.22
C LEU A 346 -0.34 5.76 16.72
N ARG A 347 -0.81 6.94 16.30
CA ARG A 347 -2.15 7.09 15.72
C ARG A 347 -2.36 6.27 14.45
N SER A 348 -1.33 6.06 13.62
CA SER A 348 -1.47 5.18 12.44
C SER A 348 -1.65 3.70 12.83
N CYS A 349 -1.18 3.31 14.01
CA CYS A 349 -1.29 1.95 14.56
C CYS A 349 -2.62 1.68 15.26
N THR A 350 -3.33 2.73 15.66
CA THR A 350 -4.63 2.64 16.33
C THR A 350 -5.70 3.22 15.41
N PRO A 351 -6.31 2.42 14.53
CA PRO A 351 -7.55 2.83 13.87
C PRO A 351 -8.50 3.28 14.98
N ASP A 352 -9.05 4.50 14.87
CA ASP A 352 -9.91 5.06 15.91
C ASP A 352 -10.88 3.98 16.43
N ALA A 353 -10.72 3.64 17.72
CA ALA A 353 -11.53 2.65 18.40
C ALA A 353 -13.03 3.02 18.40
N SER A 354 -13.35 4.26 18.01
CA SER A 354 -14.72 4.75 17.80
C SER A 354 -15.43 4.15 16.59
N SER A 355 -14.78 3.35 15.75
CA SER A 355 -15.45 2.74 14.58
C SER A 355 -16.33 1.53 14.90
N GLY A 356 -16.25 0.94 16.11
CA GLY A 356 -17.18 -0.11 16.56
C GLY A 356 -17.28 -1.35 15.66
N ALA A 357 -16.40 -1.48 14.65
CA ALA A 357 -16.44 -2.57 13.71
C ALA A 357 -16.02 -3.86 14.45
N PRO A 358 -16.82 -4.94 14.40
CA PRO A 358 -16.47 -6.19 15.05
C PRO A 358 -15.12 -6.72 14.52
N PRO A 359 -14.33 -7.40 15.37
CA PRO A 359 -13.09 -8.03 14.93
C PRO A 359 -13.39 -8.99 13.77
N ARG A 360 -12.62 -8.83 12.69
CA ARG A 360 -12.75 -9.61 11.46
C ARG A 360 -12.42 -11.07 11.74
N THR A 361 -13.41 -11.96 11.64
CA THR A 361 -13.19 -13.41 11.66
C THR A 361 -12.62 -13.86 10.31
N ALA A 362 -11.58 -14.70 10.36
CA ALA A 362 -10.90 -15.29 9.22
C ALA A 362 -11.76 -16.31 8.46
#